data_AF-A0A8H7GQ88-F1
#
_entry.id   AF-A0A8H7GQ88-F1
#
_cell.length_a   1.000
_cell.length_b   1.000
_cell.length_c   1.000
_cell.angle_alpha   90.00
_cell.angle_beta   90.00
_cell.angle_gamma   90.00
#
_symmetry.space_group_name_H-M   'P 1'
#
loop_
_entity.id
_entity.type
_entity.pdbx_description
1 polymer ?
#
loop_
_entity_poly.entity_id
_entity_poly.type
_entity_poly.pdbx_seq_one_letter_code
_entity_poly.pdbx_strand_id
1 'polypeptide(L)'
;MLNRSLSNFMNAMTGHDYTYYPFATTNRKDYDNLMAVYLSSVFEPLLSHEDFMQEGWRLEQGDLKDPKSPLEFKGVVYNEMKGQCTNSSYMYWIKFQEAVYPLLKNSGGDPASIVDLHHEDLIDFHATNYHPLNAKTFTYGTFDLTAHLQKLNELYGTFGSRAARNDVKKPVFETSPGKLHDISVLGPADSMSAKPLSDQWKSRFRPCFFDGHNAPFYQELIETGFGEDFSPNSGLDQTTALLSFTVGATNLSEAKSKVLKDKIEAILREKVMPELAKGDESAFHPRIQAILHQLELSFKKHKPDFGLGLLHSLTPSWVNGLDPFKALQVQNILNRFKEEYANRGLHMFQDLLEASLLDLKTPTLKFSMVPDEHYNEKLAQQEKKRLEERVSQILEEDKQMIFDRSQKLLAKQQQPEDVSVLPTLTLADIPRMGDNYALSFSNIAGSGGKIQKRVTSTNGLIYVNAKKDISFLPERLYKYLPIFNTCLTNLAGTELTPITELETKIQQLTGGISFLCQGEDRPI
;
A
#
# COMPACT_ATOMS: atom_id res chain seq x y z
N MET A 1 -0.54 -8.45 -22.96
CA MET A 1 -1.63 -7.45 -23.08
C MET A 1 -1.15 -5.99 -23.04
N LEU A 2 -0.10 -5.62 -22.29
CA LEU A 2 0.36 -4.23 -22.14
C LEU A 2 0.54 -3.45 -23.47
N ASN A 3 1.10 -4.10 -24.51
CA ASN A 3 1.32 -3.47 -25.83
C ASN A 3 0.11 -3.58 -26.78
N ARG A 4 -1.01 -4.17 -26.36
CA ARG A 4 -2.17 -4.52 -27.20
C ARG A 4 -3.49 -3.92 -26.70
N SER A 5 -3.39 -3.12 -25.65
CA SER A 5 -4.47 -2.62 -24.80
C SER A 5 -4.36 -1.10 -24.69
N LEU A 6 -5.49 -0.43 -24.43
CA LEU A 6 -5.55 0.99 -24.05
C LEU A 6 -5.84 1.12 -22.55
N SER A 7 -5.47 0.11 -21.77
CA SER A 7 -5.71 0.06 -20.33
C SER A 7 -5.15 1.28 -19.62
N ASN A 8 -5.96 1.85 -18.74
CA ASN A 8 -5.53 2.83 -17.76
C ASN A 8 -4.77 2.18 -16.60
N PHE A 9 -5.05 0.90 -16.32
CA PHE A 9 -4.39 0.13 -15.29
C PHE A 9 -4.47 -1.37 -15.58
N MET A 10 -3.38 -2.10 -15.30
CA MET A 10 -3.33 -3.55 -15.32
C MET A 10 -2.29 -3.99 -14.31
N ASN A 11 -2.69 -4.81 -13.33
CA ASN A 11 -1.74 -5.42 -12.42
C ASN A 11 -2.32 -6.68 -11.75
N ALA A 12 -1.51 -7.31 -10.91
CA ALA A 12 -1.91 -8.30 -9.93
C ALA A 12 -1.21 -7.99 -8.60
N MET A 13 -1.87 -8.25 -7.48
CA MET A 13 -1.30 -8.01 -6.16
C MET A 13 -1.65 -9.13 -5.19
N THR A 14 -0.68 -9.47 -4.35
CA THR A 14 -0.81 -10.43 -3.26
C THR A 14 -0.81 -9.67 -1.94
N GLY A 15 -1.94 -9.70 -1.24
CA GLY A 15 -2.04 -9.28 0.15
C GLY A 15 -1.55 -10.37 1.09
N HIS A 16 -1.82 -10.24 2.39
CA HIS A 16 -1.39 -11.23 3.39
C HIS A 16 -2.11 -12.58 3.24
N ASP A 17 -3.40 -12.55 2.93
CA ASP A 17 -4.30 -13.72 2.88
C ASP A 17 -5.21 -13.75 1.64
N TYR A 18 -4.95 -12.90 0.65
CA TYR A 18 -5.70 -12.83 -0.60
C TYR A 18 -4.83 -12.38 -1.77
N THR A 19 -5.27 -12.72 -2.99
CA THR A 19 -4.70 -12.20 -4.23
C THR A 19 -5.83 -11.56 -5.05
N TYR A 20 -5.57 -10.41 -5.67
CA TYR A 20 -6.55 -9.76 -6.54
C TYR A 20 -5.92 -9.26 -7.83
N TYR A 21 -6.72 -9.27 -8.90
CA TYR A 21 -6.27 -9.07 -10.28
C TYR A 21 -7.03 -7.89 -10.93
N PRO A 22 -6.66 -6.65 -10.63
CA PRO A 22 -7.33 -5.48 -11.17
C PRO A 22 -6.87 -5.10 -12.58
N PHE A 23 -7.83 -4.72 -13.42
CA PHE A 23 -7.58 -3.92 -14.62
C PHE A 23 -8.63 -2.81 -14.75
N ALA A 24 -8.27 -1.75 -15.48
CA ALA A 24 -9.17 -0.66 -15.79
C ALA A 24 -8.88 -0.14 -17.20
N THR A 25 -9.94 0.17 -17.95
CA THR A 25 -9.86 0.77 -19.29
C THR A 25 -11.14 1.55 -19.57
N THR A 26 -11.01 2.60 -20.39
CA THR A 26 -12.13 3.41 -20.87
C THR A 26 -12.70 2.91 -22.20
N ASN A 27 -12.00 2.00 -22.88
CA ASN A 27 -12.44 1.42 -24.14
C ASN A 27 -13.23 0.12 -23.88
N ARG A 28 -14.46 0.03 -24.41
CA ARG A 28 -15.34 -1.12 -24.19
C ARG A 28 -14.78 -2.43 -24.74
N LYS A 29 -14.28 -2.42 -25.97
CA LYS A 29 -13.71 -3.62 -26.62
C LYS A 29 -12.47 -4.09 -25.88
N ASP A 30 -11.66 -3.14 -25.42
CA ASP A 30 -10.49 -3.42 -24.59
C ASP A 30 -10.89 -4.05 -23.25
N TYR A 31 -11.95 -3.56 -22.61
CA TYR A 31 -12.48 -4.14 -21.37
C TYR A 31 -12.88 -5.60 -21.57
N ASP A 32 -13.59 -5.87 -22.65
CA ASP A 32 -14.02 -7.23 -23.01
C ASP A 32 -12.84 -8.17 -23.28
N ASN A 33 -11.78 -7.66 -23.93
CA ASN A 33 -10.53 -8.39 -24.17
C ASN A 33 -9.78 -8.70 -22.87
N LEU A 34 -9.59 -7.68 -22.02
CA LEU A 34 -8.88 -7.81 -20.74
C LEU A 34 -9.65 -8.72 -19.79
N MET A 35 -10.98 -8.60 -19.71
CA MET A 35 -11.82 -9.47 -18.90
C MET A 35 -11.65 -10.94 -19.30
N ALA A 36 -11.67 -11.24 -20.60
CA ALA A 36 -11.47 -12.61 -21.10
C ALA A 36 -10.09 -13.17 -20.71
N VAL A 37 -9.02 -12.38 -20.92
CA VAL A 37 -7.66 -12.80 -20.59
C VAL A 37 -7.49 -13.00 -19.08
N TYR A 38 -7.96 -12.06 -18.25
CA TYR A 38 -7.87 -12.15 -16.79
C TYR A 38 -8.66 -13.33 -16.24
N LEU A 39 -9.88 -13.55 -16.72
CA LEU A 39 -10.69 -14.69 -16.29
C LEU A 39 -10.03 -16.03 -16.64
N SER A 40 -9.54 -16.18 -17.87
CA SER A 40 -8.82 -17.39 -18.27
C SER A 40 -7.52 -17.58 -17.48
N SER A 41 -6.73 -16.51 -17.27
CA SER A 41 -5.50 -16.59 -16.49
C SER A 41 -5.72 -16.92 -15.00
N VAL A 42 -6.85 -16.50 -14.41
CA VAL A 42 -7.16 -16.77 -13.00
C VAL A 42 -7.74 -18.18 -12.83
N PHE A 43 -8.69 -18.57 -13.67
CA PHE A 43 -9.48 -19.79 -13.45
C PHE A 43 -8.97 -21.01 -14.22
N GLU A 44 -8.29 -20.79 -15.35
CA GLU A 44 -7.79 -21.84 -16.25
C GLU A 44 -6.31 -21.62 -16.62
N PRO A 45 -5.40 -21.33 -15.66
CA PRO A 45 -3.99 -21.15 -15.98
C PRO A 45 -3.36 -22.48 -16.43
N LEU A 46 -2.37 -22.37 -17.32
CA LEU A 46 -1.59 -23.54 -17.76
C LEU A 46 -0.70 -24.11 -16.64
N LEU A 47 -0.19 -23.24 -15.76
CA LEU A 47 0.75 -23.55 -14.68
C LEU A 47 1.83 -24.52 -15.16
N SER A 48 2.51 -24.22 -16.27
CA SER A 48 3.52 -25.14 -16.80
C SER A 48 4.75 -25.18 -15.88
N HIS A 49 5.45 -26.33 -15.87
CA HIS A 49 6.65 -26.48 -15.06
C HIS A 49 7.75 -25.49 -15.47
N GLU A 50 7.88 -25.12 -16.75
CA GLU A 50 8.86 -24.12 -17.17
C GLU A 50 8.54 -22.72 -16.65
N ASP A 51 7.26 -22.33 -16.65
CA ASP A 51 6.85 -21.01 -16.17
C ASP A 51 7.04 -20.93 -14.65
N PHE A 52 6.77 -22.03 -13.91
CA PHE A 52 7.11 -22.14 -12.49
C PHE A 52 8.61 -21.95 -12.23
N MET A 53 9.48 -22.62 -13.01
CA MET A 53 10.93 -22.48 -12.89
C MET A 53 11.43 -21.06 -13.23
N GLN A 54 10.76 -20.38 -14.15
CA GLN A 54 11.09 -19.01 -14.53
C GLN A 54 10.68 -18.03 -13.44
N GLU A 55 9.40 -18.05 -13.06
CA GLU A 55 8.79 -17.05 -12.19
C GLU A 55 9.07 -17.32 -10.71
N GLY A 56 8.99 -18.57 -10.26
CA GLY A 56 9.21 -18.95 -8.87
C GLY A 56 10.69 -19.04 -8.51
N TRP A 57 11.24 -20.24 -8.64
CA TRP A 57 12.66 -20.52 -8.41
C TRP A 57 13.12 -21.76 -9.17
N ARG A 58 14.43 -21.85 -9.41
CA ARG A 58 15.12 -23.02 -9.98
C ARG A 58 16.60 -23.03 -9.59
N LEU A 59 17.22 -24.19 -9.76
CA LEU A 59 18.68 -24.31 -9.86
C LEU A 59 19.08 -24.15 -11.33
N GLU A 60 20.10 -23.33 -11.59
CA GLU A 60 20.63 -23.10 -12.93
C GLU A 60 22.15 -22.93 -12.85
N GLN A 61 22.87 -23.36 -13.89
CA GLN A 61 24.31 -23.10 -14.00
C GLN A 61 24.58 -21.59 -14.09
N GLY A 62 25.61 -21.12 -13.41
CA GLY A 62 26.07 -19.73 -13.48
C GLY A 62 26.42 -19.31 -14.91
N ASP A 63 26.98 -20.25 -15.69
CA ASP A 63 27.17 -20.13 -17.14
C ASP A 63 26.35 -21.20 -17.86
N LEU A 64 25.33 -20.76 -18.61
CA LEU A 64 24.48 -21.62 -19.42
C LEU A 64 25.23 -22.32 -20.57
N LYS A 65 26.49 -21.99 -20.85
CA LYS A 65 27.31 -22.67 -21.86
C LYS A 65 28.18 -23.78 -21.28
N ASP A 66 28.37 -23.81 -19.96
CA ASP A 66 29.24 -24.78 -19.29
C ASP A 66 28.47 -25.60 -18.26
N PRO A 67 28.22 -26.90 -18.50
CA PRO A 67 27.53 -27.77 -17.55
C PRO A 67 28.32 -27.98 -16.24
N LYS A 68 29.62 -27.65 -16.21
CA LYS A 68 30.46 -27.72 -15.01
C LYS A 68 30.49 -26.43 -14.21
N SER A 69 29.87 -25.37 -14.71
CA SER A 69 29.72 -24.11 -13.98
C SER A 69 28.92 -24.32 -12.68
N PRO A 70 29.25 -23.61 -11.58
CA PRO A 70 28.54 -23.76 -10.32
C PRO A 70 27.03 -23.51 -10.49
N LEU A 71 26.22 -24.29 -9.77
CA LEU A 71 24.77 -24.08 -9.70
C LEU A 71 24.45 -22.90 -8.79
N GLU A 72 23.43 -22.14 -9.15
CA GLU A 72 22.91 -20.97 -8.42
C GLU A 72 21.39 -21.04 -8.31
N PHE A 73 20.83 -20.42 -7.27
CA PHE A 73 19.39 -20.18 -7.19
C PHE A 73 19.01 -19.00 -8.10
N LYS A 74 18.02 -19.20 -8.99
CA LYS A 74 17.46 -18.16 -9.85
C LYS A 74 15.94 -18.22 -9.86
N GLY A 75 15.29 -17.11 -10.13
CA GLY A 75 13.83 -16.99 -10.22
C GLY A 75 13.40 -15.54 -10.10
N VAL A 76 12.27 -15.16 -10.71
CA VAL A 76 11.77 -13.78 -10.66
C VAL A 76 11.38 -13.43 -9.21
N VAL A 77 10.46 -14.18 -8.62
CA VAL A 77 9.98 -14.00 -7.24
C VAL A 77 11.10 -14.22 -6.23
N TYR A 78 11.94 -15.25 -6.43
CA TYR A 78 13.09 -15.48 -5.56
C TYR A 78 14.01 -14.25 -5.45
N ASN A 79 14.37 -13.64 -6.59
CA ASN A 79 15.23 -12.45 -6.62
C ASN A 79 14.52 -11.19 -6.10
N GLU A 80 13.23 -11.03 -6.43
CA GLU A 80 12.40 -9.94 -5.89
C GLU A 80 12.36 -9.98 -4.36
N MET A 81 12.04 -11.15 -3.79
CA MET A 81 11.94 -11.33 -2.34
C MET A 81 13.29 -11.22 -1.65
N LYS A 82 14.37 -11.67 -2.28
CA LYS A 82 15.73 -11.44 -1.77
C LYS A 82 16.03 -9.94 -1.65
N GLY A 83 15.60 -9.13 -2.63
CA GLY A 83 15.68 -7.67 -2.56
C GLY A 83 14.82 -7.09 -1.44
N GLN A 84 13.55 -7.48 -1.35
CA GLN A 84 12.62 -6.97 -0.32
C GLN A 84 13.07 -7.32 1.11
N CYS A 85 13.62 -8.52 1.34
CA CYS A 85 14.10 -8.95 2.65
C CYS A 85 15.34 -8.17 3.15
N THR A 86 16.02 -7.42 2.28
CA THR A 86 17.08 -6.48 2.72
C THR A 86 16.53 -5.16 3.26
N ASN A 87 15.26 -4.84 2.96
CA ASN A 87 14.61 -3.63 3.44
C ASN A 87 14.14 -3.83 4.89
N SER A 88 14.69 -3.05 5.81
CA SER A 88 14.35 -3.08 7.24
C SER A 88 12.88 -2.79 7.51
N SER A 89 12.27 -1.84 6.81
CA SER A 89 10.86 -1.49 7.00
C SER A 89 9.93 -2.61 6.54
N TYR A 90 10.25 -3.26 5.41
CA TYR A 90 9.51 -4.42 4.93
C TYR A 90 9.60 -5.58 5.94
N MET A 91 10.81 -5.92 6.38
CA MET A 91 11.04 -6.99 7.35
C MET A 91 10.37 -6.73 8.69
N TYR A 92 10.43 -5.49 9.18
CA TYR A 92 9.73 -5.07 10.38
C TYR A 92 8.22 -5.32 10.26
N TRP A 93 7.61 -4.88 9.14
CA TRP A 93 6.18 -5.05 8.91
C TRP A 93 5.78 -6.52 8.82
N ILE A 94 6.51 -7.33 8.05
CA ILE A 94 6.22 -8.77 7.90
C ILE A 94 6.37 -9.51 9.23
N LYS A 95 7.46 -9.29 9.97
CA LYS A 95 7.67 -9.95 11.27
C LYS A 95 6.68 -9.50 12.34
N PHE A 96 6.26 -8.23 12.30
CA PHE A 96 5.16 -7.74 13.12
C PHE A 96 3.84 -8.45 12.79
N GLN A 97 3.50 -8.58 11.50
CA GLN A 97 2.28 -9.27 11.07
C GLN A 97 2.31 -10.76 11.44
N GLU A 98 3.45 -11.46 11.28
CA GLU A 98 3.63 -12.85 11.73
C GLU A 98 3.48 -12.98 13.27
N ALA A 99 3.87 -11.96 14.03
CA ALA A 99 3.70 -11.94 15.48
C ALA A 99 2.23 -11.76 15.89
N VAL A 100 1.47 -10.91 15.19
CA VAL A 100 0.03 -10.70 15.44
C VAL A 100 -0.78 -11.89 14.92
N TYR A 101 -0.44 -12.44 13.77
CA TYR A 101 -1.12 -13.55 13.10
C TYR A 101 -0.13 -14.68 12.79
N PRO A 102 0.16 -15.58 13.74
CA PRO A 102 1.14 -16.66 13.53
C PRO A 102 0.85 -17.60 12.36
N LEU A 103 -0.41 -17.70 11.94
CA LEU A 103 -0.88 -18.48 10.79
C LEU A 103 -0.69 -17.76 9.44
N LEU A 104 -0.55 -16.44 9.45
CA LEU A 104 -0.23 -15.65 8.26
C LEU A 104 1.30 -15.52 8.18
N LYS A 105 1.89 -16.29 7.27
CA LYS A 105 3.32 -16.18 6.94
C LYS A 105 3.54 -15.10 5.90
N ASN A 106 4.79 -14.71 5.68
CA ASN A 106 5.18 -13.85 4.56
C ASN A 106 4.64 -14.38 3.22
N SER A 107 3.54 -13.80 2.73
CA SER A 107 2.86 -14.23 1.50
C SER A 107 3.64 -13.91 0.24
N GLY A 108 4.54 -12.93 0.28
CA GLY A 108 5.52 -12.68 -0.79
C GLY A 108 6.54 -13.82 -0.93
N GLY A 109 6.79 -14.56 0.16
CA GLY A 109 7.72 -15.68 0.23
C GLY A 109 9.03 -15.30 0.92
N ASP A 110 9.45 -16.13 1.87
CA ASP A 110 10.80 -16.06 2.43
C ASP A 110 11.77 -16.75 1.44
N PRO A 111 12.85 -16.10 0.97
CA PRO A 111 13.84 -16.74 0.09
C PRO A 111 14.35 -18.08 0.62
N ALA A 112 14.35 -18.26 1.94
CA ALA A 112 14.72 -19.52 2.57
C ALA A 112 13.74 -20.67 2.34
N SER A 113 12.45 -20.36 2.20
CA SER A 113 11.37 -21.34 2.04
C SER A 113 10.86 -21.43 0.60
N ILE A 114 11.06 -20.37 -0.21
CA ILE A 114 10.72 -20.37 -1.64
C ILE A 114 11.39 -21.57 -2.32
N VAL A 115 12.65 -21.83 -1.97
CA VAL A 115 13.40 -22.93 -2.57
C VAL A 115 12.86 -24.31 -2.18
N ASP A 116 11.95 -24.43 -1.22
CA ASP A 116 11.36 -25.73 -0.86
C ASP A 116 10.00 -25.95 -1.54
N LEU A 117 9.53 -24.99 -2.33
CA LEU A 117 8.28 -25.08 -3.08
C LEU A 117 8.44 -26.01 -4.29
N HIS A 118 7.55 -26.98 -4.43
CA HIS A 118 7.44 -27.85 -5.61
C HIS A 118 6.37 -27.35 -6.58
N HIS A 119 6.45 -27.80 -7.84
CA HIS A 119 5.48 -27.42 -8.87
C HIS A 119 4.07 -27.95 -8.54
N GLU A 120 4.00 -29.14 -7.96
CA GLU A 120 2.78 -29.78 -7.48
C GLU A 120 2.12 -28.96 -6.37
N ASP A 121 2.89 -28.36 -5.46
CA ASP A 121 2.36 -27.50 -4.41
C ASP A 121 1.65 -26.27 -5.00
N LEU A 122 2.19 -25.69 -6.08
CA LEU A 122 1.56 -24.58 -6.81
C LEU A 122 0.24 -25.00 -7.44
N ILE A 123 0.20 -26.17 -8.07
CA ILE A 123 -1.02 -26.71 -8.68
C ILE A 123 -2.09 -26.97 -7.61
N ASP A 124 -1.72 -27.61 -6.50
CA ASP A 124 -2.63 -27.92 -5.41
C ASP A 124 -3.14 -26.65 -4.73
N PHE A 125 -2.28 -25.64 -4.55
CA PHE A 125 -2.66 -24.35 -4.03
C PHE A 125 -3.67 -23.64 -4.94
N HIS A 126 -3.43 -23.65 -6.26
CA HIS A 126 -4.36 -23.08 -7.24
C HIS A 126 -5.70 -23.82 -7.22
N ALA A 127 -5.69 -25.15 -7.34
CA ALA A 127 -6.89 -25.99 -7.35
C ALA A 127 -7.74 -25.85 -6.07
N THR A 128 -7.09 -25.57 -4.94
CA THR A 128 -7.74 -25.34 -3.64
C THR A 128 -8.37 -23.95 -3.55
N ASN A 129 -7.68 -22.90 -3.98
CA ASN A 129 -8.04 -21.52 -3.68
C ASN A 129 -8.72 -20.77 -4.84
N TYR A 130 -8.51 -21.16 -6.09
CA TYR A 130 -8.97 -20.44 -7.30
C TYR A 130 -10.29 -21.02 -7.85
N HIS A 131 -11.16 -21.49 -6.98
CA HIS A 131 -12.52 -21.89 -7.34
C HIS A 131 -13.46 -20.68 -7.31
N PRO A 132 -14.42 -20.52 -8.26
CA PRO A 132 -15.35 -19.38 -8.27
C PRO A 132 -16.11 -19.13 -6.96
N LEU A 133 -16.41 -20.18 -6.21
CA LEU A 133 -17.06 -20.08 -4.88
C LEU A 133 -16.19 -19.44 -3.79
N ASN A 134 -14.87 -19.37 -3.98
CA ASN A 134 -13.95 -18.65 -3.12
C ASN A 134 -13.59 -17.26 -3.70
N ALA A 135 -14.01 -16.97 -4.94
CA ALA A 135 -13.70 -15.73 -5.62
C ALA A 135 -14.71 -14.63 -5.28
N LYS A 136 -14.24 -13.37 -5.33
CA LYS A 136 -15.07 -12.18 -5.21
C LYS A 136 -14.83 -11.33 -6.46
N THR A 137 -15.91 -11.05 -7.19
CA THR A 137 -15.82 -10.27 -8.44
C THR A 137 -16.29 -8.85 -8.20
N PHE A 138 -15.46 -7.89 -8.59
CA PHE A 138 -15.73 -6.47 -8.49
C PHE A 138 -15.71 -5.85 -9.89
N THR A 139 -16.76 -5.09 -10.22
CA THR A 139 -16.80 -4.25 -11.42
C THR A 139 -17.27 -2.86 -11.05
N TYR A 140 -16.72 -1.85 -11.71
CA TYR A 140 -17.06 -0.44 -11.50
C TYR A 140 -17.03 0.29 -12.84
N GLY A 141 -18.05 1.11 -13.10
CA GLY A 141 -18.11 1.95 -14.29
C GLY A 141 -19.52 2.07 -14.85
N THR A 142 -19.61 2.61 -16.06
CA THR A 142 -20.87 2.86 -16.78
C THR A 142 -21.19 1.77 -17.81
N PHE A 143 -20.30 0.80 -18.02
CA PHE A 143 -20.56 -0.33 -18.91
C PHE A 143 -21.67 -1.22 -18.35
N ASP A 144 -22.46 -1.80 -19.27
CA ASP A 144 -23.58 -2.66 -18.92
C ASP A 144 -23.15 -3.86 -18.06
N LEU A 145 -23.72 -3.92 -16.85
CA LEU A 145 -23.46 -4.99 -15.88
C LEU A 145 -23.97 -6.34 -16.39
N THR A 146 -25.08 -6.38 -17.14
CA THR A 146 -25.66 -7.64 -17.62
C THR A 146 -24.68 -8.37 -18.53
N ALA A 147 -23.97 -7.66 -19.41
CA ALA A 147 -22.92 -8.24 -20.25
C ALA A 147 -21.75 -8.84 -19.43
N HIS A 148 -21.35 -8.21 -18.32
CA HIS A 148 -20.32 -8.77 -17.44
C HIS A 148 -20.80 -10.05 -16.76
N LEU A 149 -22.03 -10.03 -16.23
CA LEU A 149 -22.62 -11.18 -15.54
C LEU A 149 -22.81 -12.38 -16.47
N GLN A 150 -23.16 -12.17 -17.74
CA GLN A 150 -23.28 -13.23 -18.74
C GLN A 150 -21.94 -13.96 -18.94
N LYS A 151 -20.85 -13.22 -19.17
CA LYS A 151 -19.50 -13.80 -19.31
C LYS A 151 -19.04 -14.55 -18.06
N LEU A 152 -19.32 -13.99 -16.88
CA LEU A 152 -19.01 -14.66 -15.61
C LEU A 152 -19.82 -15.96 -15.46
N ASN A 153 -21.09 -15.95 -15.85
CA ASN A 153 -21.95 -17.13 -15.79
C ASN A 153 -21.51 -18.23 -16.76
N GLU A 154 -21.10 -17.86 -17.98
CA GLU A 154 -20.55 -18.80 -18.97
C GLU A 154 -19.32 -19.53 -18.43
N LEU A 155 -18.40 -18.79 -17.78
CA LEU A 155 -17.22 -19.38 -17.15
C LEU A 155 -17.58 -20.17 -15.89
N TYR A 156 -18.29 -19.58 -14.94
CA TYR A 156 -18.58 -20.22 -13.66
C TYR A 156 -19.45 -21.46 -13.80
N GLY A 157 -20.29 -21.52 -14.84
CA GLY A 157 -21.09 -22.70 -15.16
C GLY A 157 -20.27 -23.94 -15.53
N THR A 158 -18.99 -23.79 -15.92
CA THR A 158 -18.09 -24.93 -16.15
C THR A 158 -17.52 -25.51 -14.86
N PHE A 159 -17.62 -24.77 -13.75
CA PHE A 159 -17.14 -25.19 -12.44
C PHE A 159 -18.25 -25.92 -11.67
N GLY A 160 -17.90 -27.05 -11.04
CA GLY A 160 -18.83 -27.80 -10.18
C GLY A 160 -19.16 -27.07 -8.87
N SER A 161 -20.17 -27.56 -8.16
CA SER A 161 -20.48 -27.04 -6.82
C SER A 161 -19.45 -27.54 -5.78
N ARG A 162 -19.00 -26.66 -4.90
CA ARG A 162 -18.17 -26.96 -3.72
C ARG A 162 -18.77 -26.29 -2.48
N ALA A 163 -18.29 -26.64 -1.28
CA ALA A 163 -18.61 -25.85 -0.10
C ALA A 163 -17.86 -24.52 -0.15
N ALA A 164 -18.54 -23.41 0.15
CA ALA A 164 -17.88 -22.13 0.34
C ALA A 164 -16.90 -22.25 1.53
N ARG A 165 -15.65 -21.81 1.33
CA ARG A 165 -14.68 -21.70 2.40
C ARG A 165 -14.59 -20.23 2.80
N ASN A 166 -14.75 -19.97 4.10
CA ASN A 166 -14.45 -18.68 4.68
C ASN A 166 -13.49 -18.91 5.85
N ASP A 167 -12.20 -18.85 5.57
CA ASP A 167 -11.13 -19.17 6.52
C ASP A 167 -10.45 -17.89 7.00
N VAL A 168 -11.19 -17.11 7.79
CA VAL A 168 -10.70 -15.87 8.39
C VAL A 168 -9.71 -16.21 9.50
N LYS A 169 -8.45 -15.79 9.34
CA LYS A 169 -7.40 -16.06 10.31
C LYS A 169 -7.59 -15.22 11.56
N LYS A 170 -7.31 -15.84 12.72
CA LYS A 170 -7.49 -15.23 14.03
C LYS A 170 -6.16 -14.70 14.59
N PRO A 171 -6.18 -13.57 15.31
CA PRO A 171 -4.98 -12.99 15.90
C PRO A 171 -4.49 -13.79 17.12
N VAL A 172 -3.26 -13.52 17.54
CA VAL A 172 -2.59 -14.15 18.69
C VAL A 172 -3.36 -13.93 20.01
N PHE A 173 -4.05 -12.80 20.13
CA PHE A 173 -4.84 -12.45 21.33
C PHE A 173 -6.05 -13.37 21.54
N GLU A 174 -6.61 -13.94 20.47
CA GLU A 174 -7.70 -14.92 20.55
C GLU A 174 -7.17 -16.35 20.65
N THR A 175 -6.06 -16.66 19.98
CA THR A 175 -5.50 -18.01 19.94
C THR A 175 -4.64 -18.34 21.16
N SER A 176 -4.15 -17.34 21.89
CA SER A 176 -3.35 -17.48 23.12
C SER A 176 -3.65 -16.37 24.14
N PRO A 177 -4.89 -16.29 24.65
CA PRO A 177 -5.29 -15.25 25.60
C PRO A 177 -4.47 -15.34 26.90
N GLY A 178 -4.04 -14.19 27.42
CA GLY A 178 -3.37 -14.07 28.73
C GLY A 178 -1.86 -14.29 28.74
N LYS A 179 -1.21 -14.51 27.59
CA LYS A 179 0.27 -14.49 27.50
C LYS A 179 0.76 -13.07 27.31
N LEU A 180 1.89 -12.73 27.94
CA LEU A 180 2.65 -11.54 27.57
C LEU A 180 3.22 -11.76 26.17
N HIS A 181 2.86 -10.90 25.24
CA HIS A 181 3.40 -10.90 23.90
C HIS A 181 4.50 -9.84 23.81
N ASP A 182 5.71 -10.19 24.25
CA ASP A 182 6.93 -9.39 24.05
C ASP A 182 7.83 -10.15 23.08
N ILE A 183 7.92 -9.66 21.84
CA ILE A 183 8.62 -10.32 20.75
C ILE A 183 9.73 -9.39 20.27
N SER A 184 10.97 -9.89 20.36
CA SER A 184 12.14 -9.22 19.79
C SER A 184 12.74 -10.07 18.69
N VAL A 185 12.91 -9.48 17.51
CA VAL A 185 13.50 -10.15 16.34
C VAL A 185 14.76 -9.42 15.89
N LEU A 186 15.72 -10.16 15.34
CA LEU A 186 16.85 -9.57 14.64
C LEU A 186 16.43 -9.19 13.23
N GLY A 187 16.87 -8.01 12.77
CA GLY A 187 16.60 -7.52 11.43
C GLY A 187 17.82 -6.87 10.78
N PRO A 188 17.72 -6.54 9.48
CA PRO A 188 18.79 -5.83 8.79
C PRO A 188 18.98 -4.46 9.44
N ALA A 189 20.26 -4.04 9.54
CA ALA A 189 20.58 -2.67 9.87
C ALA A 189 19.98 -1.73 8.81
N ASP A 190 19.42 -0.61 9.24
CA ASP A 190 18.89 0.40 8.33
C ASP A 190 20.05 1.05 7.57
N SER A 191 20.25 0.65 6.32
CA SER A 191 21.27 1.19 5.43
C SER A 191 20.91 2.57 4.86
N MET A 192 19.73 3.09 5.19
CA MET A 192 19.18 4.34 4.65
C MET A 192 19.17 5.51 5.65
N SER A 193 19.85 5.41 6.80
CA SER A 193 20.09 6.58 7.67
C SER A 193 21.17 7.52 7.10
N ALA A 194 20.85 8.16 5.97
CA ALA A 194 21.36 9.46 5.50
C ALA A 194 20.75 9.92 4.15
N LYS A 195 19.45 9.80 3.88
CA LYS A 195 18.81 10.47 2.73
C LYS A 195 17.42 11.05 3.02
N PRO A 196 17.06 12.22 2.44
CA PRO A 196 15.66 12.60 2.26
C PRO A 196 15.05 11.77 1.14
N LEU A 197 13.99 11.08 1.50
CA LEU A 197 13.12 10.25 0.67
C LEU A 197 11.81 11.04 0.49
N SER A 198 11.88 12.23 -0.15
CA SER A 198 10.91 13.32 0.09
C SER A 198 9.43 13.04 -0.22
N ASP A 199 9.02 11.87 -0.68
CA ASP A 199 7.64 11.58 -1.02
C ASP A 199 7.35 10.06 -1.09
N GLN A 200 7.47 9.32 0.03
CA GLN A 200 6.85 7.99 0.11
C GLN A 200 5.51 8.06 0.84
N TRP A 201 4.46 8.01 0.02
CA TRP A 201 3.09 8.40 0.33
C TRP A 201 2.33 7.36 1.17
N LYS A 202 1.66 7.91 2.20
CA LYS A 202 0.31 7.60 2.73
C LYS A 202 0.01 6.17 3.16
N SER A 203 0.34 5.89 4.41
CA SER A 203 -0.57 5.14 5.29
C SER A 203 -1.92 5.84 5.34
N ARG A 204 -2.99 5.08 5.06
CA ARG A 204 -4.37 5.52 5.13
C ARG A 204 -4.76 5.67 6.61
N PHE A 205 -5.33 6.82 6.95
CA PHE A 205 -5.94 7.11 8.25
C PHE A 205 -5.00 6.88 9.45
N ARG A 206 -3.90 7.64 9.53
CA ARG A 206 -3.26 7.87 10.83
C ARG A 206 -4.18 8.76 11.66
N PRO A 207 -4.58 8.34 12.87
CA PRO A 207 -5.44 9.16 13.72
C PRO A 207 -4.80 10.51 14.02
N CYS A 208 -5.60 11.47 14.49
CA CYS A 208 -5.15 12.81 14.94
C CYS A 208 -4.00 12.76 15.98
N PHE A 209 -3.64 11.60 16.48
CA PHE A 209 -2.53 11.47 17.41
C PHE A 209 -1.14 11.46 16.75
N PHE A 210 -1.01 11.22 15.44
CA PHE A 210 0.29 11.07 14.75
C PHE A 210 0.65 12.18 13.75
N ASP A 211 -0.31 12.68 12.96
CA ASP A 211 0.00 13.55 11.80
C ASP A 211 -0.14 15.04 12.10
N GLY A 212 0.88 15.82 11.74
CA GLY A 212 0.92 17.28 11.85
C GLY A 212 1.65 17.76 13.11
N HIS A 213 2.09 19.02 13.11
CA HIS A 213 2.92 19.59 14.18
C HIS A 213 2.20 19.69 15.53
N ASN A 214 0.88 19.56 15.53
CA ASN A 214 0.02 19.53 16.72
C ASN A 214 -0.36 18.12 17.18
N ALA A 215 0.19 17.08 16.56
CA ALA A 215 -0.07 15.71 16.97
C ALA A 215 0.70 15.41 18.28
N PRO A 216 0.02 14.96 19.35
CA PRO A 216 0.66 14.75 20.65
C PRO A 216 1.78 13.70 20.60
N PHE A 217 1.64 12.63 19.81
CA PHE A 217 2.74 11.67 19.66
C PHE A 217 3.88 12.22 18.82
N TYR A 218 3.62 13.08 17.83
CA TYR A 218 4.69 13.70 17.03
C TYR A 218 5.54 14.64 17.89
N GLN A 219 4.90 15.56 18.62
CA GLN A 219 5.57 16.47 19.54
C GLN A 219 6.41 15.71 20.57
N GLU A 220 5.81 14.69 21.19
CA GLU A 220 6.45 14.02 22.33
C GLU A 220 7.45 12.93 21.97
N LEU A 221 7.31 12.28 20.81
CA LEU A 221 8.22 11.21 20.40
C LEU A 221 9.26 11.69 19.39
N ILE A 222 8.91 12.60 18.48
CA ILE A 222 9.79 13.02 17.39
C ILE A 222 10.47 14.35 17.71
N GLU A 223 9.71 15.40 18.04
CA GLU A 223 10.30 16.74 18.29
C GLU A 223 11.17 16.78 19.55
N THR A 224 10.86 15.97 20.57
CA THR A 224 11.72 15.82 21.76
C THR A 224 13.00 15.02 21.50
N GLY A 225 13.13 14.41 20.32
CA GLY A 225 14.24 13.51 19.98
C GLY A 225 14.19 12.18 20.74
N PHE A 226 13.00 11.72 21.16
CA PHE A 226 12.85 10.39 21.75
C PHE A 226 13.18 9.31 20.70
N GLY A 227 12.57 9.38 19.51
CA GLY A 227 12.92 8.62 18.31
C GLY A 227 13.11 9.52 17.11
N GLU A 228 13.60 8.96 16.00
CA GLU A 228 13.88 9.71 14.77
C GLU A 228 12.63 9.86 13.88
N ASP A 229 11.88 8.77 13.70
CA ASP A 229 10.60 8.75 12.99
C ASP A 229 9.66 7.70 13.63
N PHE A 230 8.42 7.64 13.17
CA PHE A 230 7.48 6.60 13.56
C PHE A 230 7.83 5.24 12.96
N SER A 231 7.48 4.16 13.66
CA SER A 231 7.64 2.80 13.11
C SER A 231 6.72 2.56 11.91
N PRO A 232 7.07 1.66 10.96
CA PRO A 232 6.27 1.40 9.75
C PRO A 232 4.82 1.00 10.00
N ASN A 233 4.53 0.36 11.13
CA ASN A 233 3.19 -0.07 11.53
C ASN A 233 2.40 0.97 12.34
N SER A 234 2.95 2.16 12.58
CA SER A 234 2.28 3.18 13.39
C SER A 234 1.00 3.69 12.74
N GLY A 235 -0.07 3.79 13.52
CA GLY A 235 -1.40 4.19 13.08
C GLY A 235 -2.46 3.10 13.27
N LEU A 236 -3.52 3.18 12.46
CA LEU A 236 -4.64 2.25 12.48
C LEU A 236 -4.50 1.27 11.31
N ASP A 237 -4.40 -0.02 11.61
CA ASP A 237 -4.39 -1.09 10.60
C ASP A 237 -5.77 -1.74 10.49
N GLN A 238 -6.28 -1.77 9.26
CA GLN A 238 -7.57 -2.35 8.86
C GLN A 238 -7.42 -3.47 7.83
N THR A 239 -6.17 -3.88 7.55
CA THR A 239 -5.89 -4.86 6.49
C THR A 239 -6.24 -6.29 6.90
N THR A 240 -6.22 -6.59 8.19
CA THR A 240 -6.53 -7.89 8.76
C THR A 240 -7.90 -7.88 9.47
N ALA A 241 -8.36 -9.05 9.93
CA ALA A 241 -9.64 -9.17 10.64
C ALA A 241 -9.72 -8.35 11.95
N LEU A 242 -8.57 -8.05 12.57
CA LEU A 242 -8.47 -7.27 13.80
C LEU A 242 -8.16 -5.82 13.46
N LEU A 243 -8.98 -4.91 13.96
CA LEU A 243 -8.65 -3.49 13.98
C LEU A 243 -7.56 -3.25 15.02
N SER A 244 -6.33 -2.98 14.58
CA SER A 244 -5.21 -2.71 15.50
C SER A 244 -4.78 -1.25 15.45
N PHE A 245 -4.48 -0.68 16.60
CA PHE A 245 -3.87 0.63 16.74
C PHE A 245 -2.46 0.46 17.31
N THR A 246 -1.45 0.96 16.59
CA THR A 246 -0.05 0.78 16.96
C THR A 246 0.65 2.14 17.06
N VAL A 247 1.48 2.31 18.10
CA VAL A 247 2.36 3.47 18.27
C VAL A 247 3.78 2.93 18.44
N GLY A 248 4.70 3.34 17.59
CA GLY A 248 6.11 2.98 17.71
C GLY A 248 7.02 4.03 17.09
N ALA A 249 8.31 3.93 17.36
CA ALA A 249 9.32 4.83 16.83
C ALA A 249 10.56 4.06 16.37
N THR A 250 11.31 4.63 15.43
CA THR A 250 12.55 4.10 14.88
C THR A 250 13.77 4.70 15.58
N ASN A 251 14.91 4.02 15.42
CA ASN A 251 16.23 4.44 15.94
C ASN A 251 16.25 4.72 17.46
N LEU A 252 15.56 3.87 18.24
CA LEU A 252 15.55 3.96 19.70
C LEU A 252 16.77 3.25 20.31
N SER A 253 17.37 3.87 21.33
CA SER A 253 18.32 3.15 22.18
C SER A 253 17.60 2.08 23.02
N GLU A 254 18.34 1.05 23.46
CA GLU A 254 17.77 -0.04 24.26
C GLU A 254 17.06 0.48 25.53
N ALA A 255 17.65 1.49 26.18
CA ALA A 255 17.05 2.14 27.35
C ALA A 255 15.71 2.82 27.01
N LYS A 256 15.63 3.56 25.89
CA LYS A 256 14.39 4.21 25.43
C LYS A 256 13.33 3.20 25.01
N SER A 257 13.72 2.11 24.35
CA SER A 257 12.81 1.03 23.94
C SER A 257 12.07 0.40 25.13
N LYS A 258 12.76 0.22 26.28
CA LYS A 258 12.14 -0.35 27.50
C LYS A 258 11.07 0.55 28.11
N VAL A 259 11.25 1.88 28.04
CA VAL A 259 10.32 2.87 28.63
C VAL A 259 9.31 3.43 27.64
N LEU A 260 9.33 3.00 26.37
CA LEU A 260 8.44 3.53 25.32
C LEU A 260 6.96 3.36 25.70
N LYS A 261 6.58 2.19 26.24
CA LYS A 261 5.20 1.93 26.68
C LYS A 261 4.77 2.94 27.74
N ASP A 262 5.57 3.09 28.79
CA ASP A 262 5.28 4.02 29.89
C ASP A 262 5.21 5.47 29.38
N LYS A 263 6.09 5.84 28.44
CA LYS A 263 6.06 7.16 27.79
C LYS A 263 4.77 7.36 26.98
N ILE A 264 4.31 6.37 26.23
CA ILE A 264 3.03 6.44 25.48
C ILE A 264 1.85 6.61 26.44
N GLU A 265 1.80 5.81 27.51
CA GLU A 265 0.75 5.93 28.53
C GLU A 265 0.79 7.29 29.23
N ALA A 266 1.97 7.82 29.54
CA ALA A 266 2.14 9.15 30.10
C ALA A 266 1.64 10.24 29.14
N ILE A 267 1.97 10.17 27.85
CA ILE A 267 1.47 11.13 26.83
C ILE A 267 -0.07 11.12 26.81
N LEU A 268 -0.68 9.93 26.81
CA LEU A 268 -2.14 9.80 26.82
C LEU A 268 -2.75 10.39 28.10
N ARG A 269 -2.24 10.02 29.28
CA ARG A 269 -2.81 10.42 30.58
C ARG A 269 -2.53 11.88 30.95
N GLU A 270 -1.35 12.40 30.65
CA GLU A 270 -0.90 13.72 31.11
C GLU A 270 -1.14 14.83 30.09
N LYS A 271 -1.23 14.50 28.79
CA LYS A 271 -1.43 15.50 27.73
C LYS A 271 -2.76 15.33 27.01
N VAL A 272 -3.04 14.13 26.50
CA VAL A 272 -4.23 13.91 25.67
C VAL A 272 -5.52 13.98 26.50
N MET A 273 -5.61 13.24 27.60
CA MET A 273 -6.83 13.22 28.43
C MET A 273 -7.18 14.60 29.02
N PRO A 274 -6.25 15.38 29.60
CA PRO A 274 -6.56 16.71 30.11
C PRO A 274 -6.96 17.69 29.01
N GLU A 275 -6.32 17.59 27.84
CA GLU A 275 -6.66 18.44 26.70
C GLU A 275 -8.03 18.09 26.11
N LEU A 276 -8.42 16.82 26.08
CA LEU A 276 -9.78 16.41 25.72
C LEU A 276 -10.81 16.88 26.76
N ALA A 277 -10.44 16.94 28.04
CA ALA A 277 -11.32 17.36 29.13
C ALA A 277 -11.70 18.86 29.06
N LYS A 278 -10.94 19.67 28.33
CA LYS A 278 -11.24 21.09 28.06
C LYS A 278 -12.47 21.30 27.15
N GLY A 279 -12.99 20.24 26.53
CA GLY A 279 -14.16 20.34 25.66
C GLY A 279 -13.91 21.28 24.47
N ASP A 280 -14.79 22.25 24.25
CA ASP A 280 -14.71 23.15 23.10
C ASP A 280 -13.51 24.11 23.12
N GLU A 281 -12.91 24.35 24.29
CA GLU A 281 -11.69 25.16 24.43
C GLU A 281 -10.42 24.37 24.07
N SER A 282 -10.54 23.06 23.83
CA SER A 282 -9.43 22.19 23.45
C SER A 282 -8.88 22.51 22.06
N ALA A 283 -7.56 22.37 21.88
CA ALA A 283 -6.94 22.40 20.56
C ALA A 283 -7.44 21.25 19.64
N PHE A 284 -8.01 20.17 20.20
CA PHE A 284 -8.55 19.07 19.41
C PHE A 284 -9.90 19.36 18.76
N HIS A 285 -10.73 20.24 19.33
CA HIS A 285 -12.03 20.59 18.76
C HIS A 285 -11.91 21.14 17.32
N PRO A 286 -11.15 22.23 17.07
CA PRO A 286 -10.97 22.75 15.71
C PRO A 286 -10.33 21.73 14.77
N ARG A 287 -9.47 20.86 15.29
CA ARG A 287 -8.81 19.82 14.49
C ARG A 287 -9.74 18.69 14.06
N ILE A 288 -10.66 18.26 14.93
CA ILE A 288 -11.68 17.26 14.55
C ILE A 288 -12.60 17.83 13.49
N GLN A 289 -13.01 19.10 13.62
CA GLN A 289 -13.77 19.80 12.57
C GLN A 289 -12.98 19.86 11.24
N ALA A 290 -11.67 20.15 11.30
CA ALA A 290 -10.80 20.13 10.14
C ALA A 290 -10.77 18.75 9.48
N ILE A 291 -10.59 17.68 10.26
CA ILE A 291 -10.58 16.30 9.77
C ILE A 291 -11.92 15.94 9.13
N LEU A 292 -13.05 16.28 9.77
CA LEU A 292 -14.38 16.05 9.20
C LEU A 292 -14.56 16.77 7.86
N HIS A 293 -14.12 18.02 7.78
CA HIS A 293 -14.15 18.79 6.54
C HIS A 293 -13.26 18.15 5.46
N GLN A 294 -12.04 17.74 5.81
CA GLN A 294 -11.15 17.03 4.88
C GLN A 294 -11.77 15.73 4.37
N LEU A 295 -12.45 14.97 5.24
CA LEU A 295 -13.14 13.74 4.84
C LEU A 295 -14.25 14.04 3.84
N GLU A 296 -15.10 15.03 4.11
CA GLU A 296 -16.14 15.46 3.17
C GLU A 296 -15.58 15.89 1.81
N LEU A 297 -14.52 16.70 1.81
CA LEU A 297 -13.84 17.11 0.59
C LEU A 297 -13.28 15.90 -0.17
N SER A 298 -12.71 14.93 0.56
CA SER A 298 -12.14 13.73 -0.04
C SER A 298 -13.21 12.87 -0.74
N PHE A 299 -14.43 12.81 -0.22
CA PHE A 299 -15.57 12.13 -0.85
C PHE A 299 -16.14 12.90 -2.03
N LYS A 300 -16.07 14.24 -2.00
CA LYS A 300 -16.50 15.05 -3.14
C LYS A 300 -15.50 15.03 -4.29
N LYS A 301 -14.21 14.87 -3.99
CA LYS A 301 -13.12 14.89 -4.97
C LYS A 301 -13.25 13.76 -5.98
N HIS A 302 -13.44 14.12 -7.25
CA HIS A 302 -13.37 13.15 -8.34
C HIS A 302 -11.93 12.69 -8.54
N LYS A 303 -11.75 11.37 -8.60
CA LYS A 303 -10.47 10.73 -8.89
C LYS A 303 -10.60 9.89 -10.17
N PRO A 304 -9.66 9.98 -11.13
CA PRO A 304 -9.71 9.15 -12.34
C PRO A 304 -9.71 7.65 -12.05
N ASP A 305 -9.04 7.24 -10.97
CA ASP A 305 -8.85 5.87 -10.51
C ASP A 305 -9.86 5.45 -9.42
N PHE A 306 -11.03 6.11 -9.34
CA PHE A 306 -11.98 5.90 -8.25
C PHE A 306 -12.38 4.42 -8.04
N GLY A 307 -12.60 3.68 -9.13
CA GLY A 307 -12.91 2.24 -9.06
C GLY A 307 -11.81 1.39 -8.41
N LEU A 308 -10.55 1.67 -8.75
CA LEU A 308 -9.38 1.02 -8.13
C LEU A 308 -9.25 1.43 -6.66
N GLY A 309 -9.46 2.72 -6.37
CA GLY A 309 -9.48 3.23 -5.00
C GLY A 309 -10.50 2.51 -4.11
N LEU A 310 -11.72 2.30 -4.63
CA LEU A 310 -12.77 1.53 -3.96
C LEU A 310 -12.35 0.07 -3.74
N LEU A 311 -11.88 -0.60 -4.81
CA LEU A 311 -11.40 -1.98 -4.72
C LEU A 311 -10.34 -2.13 -3.62
N HIS A 312 -9.28 -1.31 -3.65
CA HIS A 312 -8.21 -1.34 -2.65
C HIS A 312 -8.71 -1.03 -1.22
N SER A 313 -9.81 -0.30 -1.06
CA SER A 313 -10.39 0.00 0.27
C SER A 313 -11.28 -1.12 0.80
N LEU A 314 -11.97 -1.84 -0.09
CA LEU A 314 -12.96 -2.85 0.27
C LEU A 314 -12.36 -4.25 0.38
N THR A 315 -11.39 -4.60 -0.45
CA THR A 315 -10.84 -5.96 -0.53
C THR A 315 -10.43 -6.52 0.84
N PRO A 316 -9.62 -5.82 1.66
CA PRO A 316 -9.18 -6.39 2.94
C PRO A 316 -10.34 -6.71 3.88
N SER A 317 -11.32 -5.81 4.01
CA SER A 317 -12.50 -6.04 4.83
C SER A 317 -13.41 -7.14 4.24
N TRP A 318 -13.54 -7.17 2.92
CA TRP A 318 -14.44 -8.10 2.23
C TRP A 318 -13.93 -9.55 2.27
N VAL A 319 -12.61 -9.77 2.25
CA VAL A 319 -12.02 -11.11 2.45
C VAL A 319 -12.11 -11.56 3.91
N ASN A 320 -12.03 -10.63 4.86
CA ASN A 320 -12.17 -10.91 6.29
C ASN A 320 -13.64 -11.02 6.76
N GLY A 321 -14.58 -11.23 5.84
CA GLY A 321 -15.99 -11.51 6.14
C GLY A 321 -16.85 -10.29 6.47
N LEU A 322 -16.34 -9.06 6.31
CA LEU A 322 -17.14 -7.84 6.46
C LEU A 322 -17.96 -7.57 5.20
N ASP A 323 -19.12 -6.95 5.41
CA ASP A 323 -20.03 -6.57 4.33
C ASP A 323 -19.53 -5.31 3.60
N PRO A 324 -19.14 -5.40 2.31
CA PRO A 324 -18.63 -4.24 1.57
C PRO A 324 -19.69 -3.16 1.37
N PHE A 325 -20.99 -3.51 1.36
CA PHE A 325 -22.05 -2.51 1.21
C PHE A 325 -22.16 -1.60 2.43
N LYS A 326 -21.93 -2.14 3.64
CA LYS A 326 -21.89 -1.32 4.86
C LYS A 326 -20.72 -0.34 4.82
N ALA A 327 -19.55 -0.78 4.34
CA ALA A 327 -18.39 0.09 4.19
C ALA A 327 -18.61 1.22 3.16
N LEU A 328 -19.40 0.96 2.11
CA LEU A 328 -19.76 1.96 1.10
C LEU A 328 -20.78 3.00 1.58
N GLN A 329 -21.51 2.76 2.68
CA GLN A 329 -22.49 3.70 3.26
C GLN A 329 -21.81 4.83 4.05
N VAL A 330 -20.81 5.46 3.44
CA VAL A 330 -19.98 6.51 4.03
C VAL A 330 -20.83 7.65 4.60
N GLN A 331 -21.86 8.10 3.87
CA GLN A 331 -22.70 9.22 4.33
C GLN A 331 -23.42 8.89 5.64
N ASN A 332 -23.90 7.66 5.80
CA ASN A 332 -24.56 7.22 7.02
C ASN A 332 -23.56 7.15 8.18
N ILE A 333 -22.35 6.63 7.93
CA ILE A 333 -21.26 6.57 8.91
C ILE A 333 -20.86 7.97 9.37
N LEU A 334 -20.67 8.90 8.42
CA LEU A 334 -20.31 10.30 8.72
C LEU A 334 -21.43 11.04 9.46
N ASN A 335 -22.69 10.89 9.05
CA ASN A 335 -23.82 11.52 9.72
C ASN A 335 -23.95 11.02 11.15
N ARG A 336 -23.87 9.71 11.36
CA ARG A 336 -23.87 9.11 12.69
C ARG A 336 -22.72 9.64 13.54
N PHE A 337 -21.51 9.71 12.99
CA PHE A 337 -20.36 10.27 13.72
C PHE A 337 -20.58 11.73 14.10
N LYS A 338 -21.12 12.56 13.19
CA LYS A 338 -21.43 13.96 13.47
C LYS A 338 -22.51 14.12 14.55
N GLU A 339 -23.55 13.29 14.52
CA GLU A 339 -24.60 13.28 15.55
C GLU A 339 -24.03 12.86 16.91
N GLU A 340 -23.23 11.79 16.96
CA GLU A 340 -22.55 11.36 18.19
C GLU A 340 -21.60 12.44 18.72
N TYR A 341 -20.83 13.08 17.83
CA TYR A 341 -19.93 14.18 18.18
C TYR A 341 -20.67 15.43 18.65
N ALA A 342 -21.80 15.80 18.02
CA ALA A 342 -22.62 16.92 18.47
C ALA A 342 -23.24 16.68 19.86
N ASN A 343 -23.56 15.42 20.19
CA ASN A 343 -24.17 15.06 21.46
C ASN A 343 -23.15 14.89 22.60
N ARG A 344 -21.98 14.30 22.31
CA ARG A 344 -20.98 13.91 23.34
C ARG A 344 -19.72 14.76 23.31
N GLY A 345 -19.51 15.56 22.27
CA GLY A 345 -18.30 16.36 22.08
C GLY A 345 -17.02 15.51 22.16
N LEU A 346 -15.99 16.05 22.80
CA LEU A 346 -14.71 15.35 22.97
C LEU A 346 -14.75 14.17 23.95
N HIS A 347 -15.78 14.07 24.79
CA HIS A 347 -15.89 12.97 25.77
C HIS A 347 -15.99 11.61 25.09
N MET A 348 -16.53 11.52 23.86
CA MET A 348 -16.56 10.24 23.13
C MET A 348 -15.17 9.66 22.88
N PHE A 349 -14.15 10.51 22.71
CA PHE A 349 -12.77 10.07 22.53
C PHE A 349 -12.10 9.71 23.85
N GLN A 350 -12.44 10.39 24.94
CA GLN A 350 -12.00 10.02 26.28
C GLN A 350 -12.50 8.61 26.61
N ASP A 351 -13.80 8.37 26.46
CA ASP A 351 -14.41 7.06 26.71
C ASP A 351 -13.81 5.98 25.80
N LEU A 352 -13.51 6.31 24.55
CA LEU A 352 -12.85 5.38 23.63
C LEU A 352 -11.42 5.04 24.09
N LEU A 353 -10.62 6.03 24.47
CA LEU A 353 -9.24 5.81 24.95
C LEU A 353 -9.22 5.02 26.26
N GLU A 354 -10.14 5.32 27.18
CA GLU A 354 -10.31 4.60 28.45
C GLU A 354 -10.72 3.15 28.23
N ALA A 355 -11.67 2.89 27.32
CA ALA A 355 -12.13 1.54 27.01
C ALA A 355 -11.19 0.73 26.09
N SER A 356 -10.13 1.36 25.55
CA SER A 356 -9.19 0.71 24.63
C SER A 356 -7.74 0.84 25.13
N LEU A 357 -7.03 1.90 24.75
CA LEU A 357 -5.58 2.05 24.97
C LEU A 357 -5.18 2.15 26.45
N LEU A 358 -6.07 2.63 27.32
CA LEU A 358 -5.80 2.83 28.75
C LEU A 358 -6.41 1.74 29.64
N ASP A 359 -7.20 0.81 29.10
CA ASP A 359 -7.72 -0.34 29.85
C ASP A 359 -6.62 -1.40 30.00
N LEU A 360 -6.34 -1.76 31.26
CA LEU A 360 -5.37 -2.81 31.62
C LEU A 360 -5.78 -4.20 31.09
N LYS A 361 -7.07 -4.41 30.76
CA LYS A 361 -7.57 -5.65 30.19
C LYS A 361 -7.36 -5.75 28.68
N THR A 362 -7.06 -4.64 28.01
CA THR A 362 -6.84 -4.65 26.56
C THR A 362 -5.58 -5.45 26.23
N PRO A 363 -5.68 -6.47 25.35
CA PRO A 363 -4.50 -7.22 24.91
C PRO A 363 -3.50 -6.30 24.23
N THR A 364 -2.23 -6.39 24.61
CA THR A 364 -1.15 -5.60 24.04
C THR A 364 -0.04 -6.50 23.51
N LEU A 365 0.57 -6.09 22.40
CA LEU A 365 1.75 -6.73 21.81
C LEU A 365 2.87 -5.70 21.80
N LYS A 366 4.01 -6.06 22.39
CA LYS A 366 5.26 -5.34 22.26
C LYS A 366 6.12 -6.04 21.21
N PHE A 367 6.51 -5.29 20.19
CA PHE A 367 7.35 -5.79 19.11
C PHE A 367 8.56 -4.89 18.92
N SER A 368 9.76 -5.47 18.98
CA SER A 368 11.02 -4.78 18.70
C SER A 368 11.83 -5.50 17.64
N MET A 369 12.45 -4.75 16.74
CA MET A 369 13.43 -5.27 15.81
C MET A 369 14.79 -4.65 16.13
N VAL A 370 15.79 -5.50 16.39
CA VAL A 370 17.15 -5.06 16.73
C VAL A 370 18.03 -5.23 15.50
N PRO A 371 18.78 -4.19 15.08
CA PRO A 371 19.69 -4.30 13.95
C PRO A 371 20.84 -5.25 14.27
N ASP A 372 21.21 -6.08 13.30
CA ASP A 372 22.41 -6.92 13.35
C ASP A 372 23.33 -6.49 12.21
N GLU A 373 24.53 -5.99 12.56
CA GLU A 373 25.52 -5.50 11.58
C GLU A 373 25.92 -6.57 10.57
N HIS A 374 25.89 -7.85 10.97
CA HIS A 374 26.27 -8.97 10.14
C HIS A 374 25.03 -9.69 9.56
N TYR A 375 23.85 -9.07 9.60
CA TYR A 375 22.59 -9.71 9.16
C TYR A 375 22.66 -10.18 7.71
N ASN A 376 23.05 -9.30 6.80
CA ASN A 376 23.13 -9.61 5.37
C ASN A 376 24.22 -10.65 5.08
N GLU A 377 25.34 -10.61 5.81
CA GLU A 377 26.41 -11.60 5.69
C GLU A 377 25.95 -12.98 6.17
N LYS A 378 25.24 -13.04 7.31
CA LYS A 378 24.63 -14.26 7.84
C LYS A 378 23.60 -14.84 6.86
N LEU A 379 22.76 -13.99 6.26
CA LEU A 379 21.80 -14.40 5.23
C LEU A 379 22.51 -14.99 4.00
N ALA A 380 23.54 -14.31 3.49
CA ALA A 380 24.32 -14.81 2.35
C ALA A 380 25.06 -16.12 2.68
N GLN A 381 25.60 -16.26 3.89
CA GLN A 381 26.21 -17.51 4.35
C GLN A 381 25.21 -18.65 4.47
N GLN A 382 24.01 -18.37 5.01
CA GLN A 382 22.92 -19.35 5.10
C GLN A 382 22.43 -19.78 3.72
N GLU A 383 22.29 -18.84 2.78
CA GLU A 383 21.93 -19.13 1.39
C GLU A 383 22.99 -20.00 0.72
N LYS A 384 24.27 -19.62 0.84
CA LYS A 384 25.39 -20.39 0.29
C LYS A 384 25.44 -21.80 0.88
N LYS A 385 25.28 -21.93 2.20
CA LYS A 385 25.24 -23.23 2.87
C LYS A 385 24.07 -24.09 2.38
N ARG A 386 22.87 -23.50 2.22
CA ARG A 386 21.69 -24.21 1.69
C ARG A 386 21.93 -24.66 0.26
N LEU A 387 22.56 -23.82 -0.57
CA LEU A 387 22.93 -24.16 -1.94
C LEU A 387 23.92 -25.32 -1.96
N GLU A 388 24.99 -25.26 -1.15
CA GLU A 388 26.01 -26.32 -1.04
C GLU A 388 25.41 -27.65 -0.56
N GLU A 389 24.59 -27.63 0.49
CA GLU A 389 23.87 -28.80 1.01
C GLU A 389 23.00 -29.42 -0.08
N ARG A 390 22.24 -28.61 -0.81
CA ARG A 390 21.35 -29.08 -1.88
C ARG A 390 22.14 -29.65 -3.05
N VAL A 391 23.18 -28.95 -3.51
CA VAL A 391 24.04 -29.39 -4.61
C VAL A 391 24.80 -30.67 -4.26
N SER A 392 25.18 -30.87 -2.99
CA SER A 392 25.85 -32.10 -2.52
C SER A 392 24.97 -33.35 -2.59
N GLN A 393 23.64 -33.18 -2.58
CA GLN A 393 22.67 -34.28 -2.65
C GLN A 393 22.27 -34.62 -4.10
N ILE A 394 22.65 -33.79 -5.08
CA ILE A 394 22.30 -33.97 -6.49
C ILE A 394 23.31 -34.92 -7.14
N LEU A 395 22.80 -36.01 -7.75
CA LEU A 395 23.61 -36.95 -8.51
C LEU A 395 24.11 -36.31 -9.82
N GLU A 396 25.21 -36.79 -10.39
CA GLU A 396 25.74 -36.24 -11.65
C GLU A 396 24.73 -36.35 -12.81
N GLU A 397 23.89 -37.40 -12.83
CA GLU A 397 22.80 -37.55 -13.79
C GLU A 397 21.74 -36.44 -13.64
N ASP A 398 21.41 -36.07 -12.40
CA ASP A 398 20.45 -34.99 -12.12
C ASP A 398 21.03 -33.61 -12.45
N LYS A 399 22.35 -33.41 -12.29
CA LYS A 399 23.03 -32.17 -12.73
C LYS A 399 22.92 -31.97 -14.23
N GLN A 400 23.10 -33.05 -15.00
CA GLN A 400 22.90 -33.01 -16.44
C GLN A 400 21.44 -32.71 -16.79
N MET A 401 20.48 -33.31 -16.06
CA MET A 401 19.06 -33.01 -16.24
C MET A 401 18.73 -31.53 -15.97
N ILE A 402 19.32 -30.92 -14.93
CA ILE A 402 19.16 -29.49 -14.62
C ILE A 402 19.72 -28.63 -15.75
N PHE A 403 20.90 -28.98 -16.28
CA PHE A 403 21.47 -28.28 -17.44
C PHE A 403 20.56 -28.35 -18.65
N ASP A 404 20.07 -29.55 -19.00
CA ASP A 404 19.18 -29.76 -20.14
C ASP A 404 17.85 -29.01 -19.98
N ARG A 405 17.29 -28.96 -18.77
CA ARG A 405 16.10 -28.16 -18.45
C ARG A 405 16.36 -26.66 -18.62
N SER A 406 17.52 -26.18 -18.18
CA SER A 406 17.92 -24.78 -18.33
C SER A 406 18.09 -24.38 -19.80
N GLN A 407 18.67 -25.26 -20.63
CA GLN A 407 18.73 -25.06 -22.09
C GLN A 407 17.35 -25.03 -22.73
N LYS A 408 16.44 -25.93 -22.33
CA LYS A 408 15.06 -25.95 -22.83
C LYS A 408 14.31 -24.67 -22.46
N LEU A 409 14.46 -24.20 -21.22
CA LEU A 409 13.87 -22.94 -20.78
C LEU A 409 14.40 -21.76 -21.58
N LEU A 410 15.71 -21.68 -21.78
CA LEU A 410 16.34 -20.64 -22.61
C LEU A 410 15.82 -20.67 -24.05
N ALA A 411 15.71 -21.85 -24.64
CA ALA A 411 15.16 -22.02 -25.99
C ALA A 411 13.69 -21.57 -26.07
N LYS A 412 12.87 -21.90 -25.06
CA LYS A 412 11.47 -21.45 -24.95
C LYS A 412 11.39 -19.92 -24.86
N GLN A 413 12.23 -19.28 -24.04
CA GLN A 413 12.28 -17.82 -23.90
C GLN A 413 12.72 -17.08 -25.18
N GLN A 414 13.57 -17.72 -25.99
CA GLN A 414 14.03 -17.16 -27.26
C GLN A 414 13.12 -17.50 -28.44
N GLN A 415 12.18 -18.42 -28.26
CA GLN A 415 11.26 -18.83 -29.32
C GLN A 415 10.32 -17.68 -29.65
N PRO A 416 10.12 -17.35 -30.94
CA PRO A 416 9.10 -16.40 -31.35
C PRO A 416 7.71 -16.92 -30.95
N GLU A 417 7.02 -16.19 -30.09
CA GLU A 417 5.67 -16.54 -29.65
C GLU A 417 4.62 -16.16 -30.69
N ASP A 418 3.63 -17.04 -30.89
CA ASP A 418 2.45 -16.70 -31.68
C ASP A 418 1.49 -15.82 -30.86
N VAL A 419 1.68 -14.51 -30.96
CA VAL A 419 0.85 -13.51 -30.29
C VAL A 419 -0.51 -13.30 -30.97
N SER A 420 -0.83 -14.02 -32.05
CA SER A 420 -2.11 -13.85 -32.77
C SER A 420 -3.31 -14.39 -32.00
N VAL A 421 -3.09 -15.36 -31.11
CA VAL A 421 -4.12 -15.93 -30.22
C VAL A 421 -4.63 -14.94 -29.18
N LEU A 422 -3.84 -13.90 -28.86
CA LEU A 422 -4.21 -12.88 -27.90
C LEU A 422 -5.09 -11.82 -28.57
N PRO A 423 -6.19 -11.39 -27.92
CA PRO A 423 -7.00 -10.31 -28.44
C PRO A 423 -6.19 -9.02 -28.56
N THR A 424 -6.59 -8.15 -29.48
CA THR A 424 -5.92 -6.87 -29.70
C THR A 424 -6.88 -5.81 -30.17
N LEU A 425 -6.56 -4.57 -29.81
CA LEU A 425 -7.16 -3.41 -30.42
C LEU A 425 -6.54 -3.12 -31.78
N THR A 426 -7.29 -2.40 -32.60
CA THR A 426 -6.87 -1.92 -33.91
C THR A 426 -6.70 -0.41 -33.88
N LEU A 427 -6.04 0.15 -34.90
CA LEU A 427 -5.95 1.61 -35.07
C LEU A 427 -7.32 2.30 -35.22
N ALA A 428 -8.39 1.55 -35.54
CA ALA A 428 -9.75 2.08 -35.57
C ALA A 428 -10.35 2.25 -34.17
N ASP A 429 -9.84 1.53 -33.17
CA ASP A 429 -10.29 1.60 -31.79
C ASP A 429 -9.67 2.78 -31.01
N ILE A 430 -8.72 3.51 -31.62
CA ILE A 430 -8.06 4.69 -31.04
C ILE A 430 -8.77 5.97 -31.53
N PRO A 431 -9.27 6.83 -30.62
CA PRO A 431 -9.83 8.13 -31.00
C PRO A 431 -8.82 8.97 -31.80
N ARG A 432 -9.24 9.48 -32.96
CA ARG A 432 -8.38 10.29 -33.86
C ARG A 432 -8.20 11.73 -33.39
N MET A 433 -9.10 12.21 -32.54
CA MET A 433 -9.05 13.53 -31.94
C MET A 433 -9.11 13.39 -30.43
N GLY A 434 -8.24 14.12 -29.73
CA GLY A 434 -8.30 14.24 -28.28
C GLY A 434 -9.46 15.14 -27.84
N ASP A 435 -9.77 15.09 -26.55
CA ASP A 435 -10.80 15.94 -25.97
C ASP A 435 -10.37 17.41 -25.95
N ASN A 436 -11.23 18.28 -26.47
CA ASN A 436 -11.05 19.73 -26.37
C ASN A 436 -12.03 20.30 -25.35
N TYR A 437 -11.50 21.07 -24.41
CA TYR A 437 -12.28 21.67 -23.33
C TYR A 437 -12.34 23.18 -23.50
N ALA A 438 -13.55 23.75 -23.50
CA ALA A 438 -13.74 25.19 -23.61
C ALA A 438 -13.12 25.93 -22.41
N LEU A 439 -12.36 26.98 -22.71
CA LEU A 439 -11.72 27.85 -21.73
C LEU A 439 -12.25 29.28 -21.90
N SER A 440 -12.44 29.96 -20.78
CA SER A 440 -12.76 31.38 -20.74
C SER A 440 -11.58 32.16 -20.16
N PHE A 441 -11.25 33.27 -20.81
CA PHE A 441 -10.12 34.12 -20.42
C PHE A 441 -10.61 35.51 -20.01
N SER A 442 -10.03 36.05 -18.94
CA SER A 442 -10.30 37.42 -18.49
C SER A 442 -9.04 38.02 -17.86
N ASN A 443 -9.01 39.34 -17.66
CA ASN A 443 -7.87 40.01 -17.04
C ASN A 443 -8.12 40.20 -15.54
N ILE A 444 -7.07 40.07 -14.73
CA ILE A 444 -7.10 40.49 -13.32
C ILE A 444 -7.06 42.02 -13.29
N ALA A 445 -8.05 42.64 -12.65
CA ALA A 445 -8.13 44.09 -12.53
C ALA A 445 -6.86 44.66 -11.86
N GLY A 446 -6.20 45.62 -12.51
CA GLY A 446 -5.09 46.38 -11.94
C GLY A 446 -3.71 45.72 -11.92
N SER A 447 -3.54 44.47 -12.35
CA SER A 447 -2.26 43.75 -12.22
C SER A 447 -1.69 43.17 -13.53
N GLY A 448 -2.36 43.37 -14.67
CA GLY A 448 -1.92 42.85 -15.98
C GLY A 448 -1.94 41.32 -16.09
N GLY A 449 -2.36 40.61 -15.04
CA GLY A 449 -2.45 39.15 -15.01
C GLY A 449 -3.64 38.62 -15.81
N LYS A 450 -3.53 37.37 -16.29
CA LYS A 450 -4.60 36.66 -17.00
C LYS A 450 -5.24 35.61 -16.10
N ILE A 451 -6.56 35.53 -16.11
CA ILE A 451 -7.36 34.48 -15.48
C ILE A 451 -7.80 33.51 -16.57
N GLN A 452 -7.50 32.23 -16.37
CA GLN A 452 -8.05 31.13 -17.16
C GLN A 452 -9.11 30.40 -16.31
N LYS A 453 -10.34 30.33 -16.80
CA LYS A 453 -11.47 29.67 -16.13
C LYS A 453 -12.04 28.55 -17.00
N ARG A 454 -12.22 27.37 -16.38
CA ARG A 454 -12.94 26.22 -16.93
C ARG A 454 -14.13 25.92 -16.01
N VAL A 455 -15.35 25.97 -16.54
CA VAL A 455 -16.56 25.55 -15.81
C VAL A 455 -16.83 24.09 -16.15
N THR A 456 -16.83 23.23 -15.14
CA THR A 456 -17.06 21.79 -15.29
C THR A 456 -17.66 21.21 -14.02
N SER A 457 -18.21 20.00 -14.08
CA SER A 457 -18.80 19.30 -12.93
C SER A 457 -17.71 18.84 -11.96
N THR A 458 -17.40 19.68 -10.96
CA THR A 458 -16.41 19.42 -9.91
C THR A 458 -17.02 18.95 -8.58
N ASN A 459 -18.31 18.58 -8.58
CA ASN A 459 -19.04 18.17 -7.38
C ASN A 459 -18.98 19.22 -6.24
N GLY A 460 -19.16 20.49 -6.60
CA GLY A 460 -19.16 21.62 -5.66
C GLY A 460 -17.77 22.05 -5.19
N LEU A 461 -16.70 21.54 -5.81
CA LEU A 461 -15.32 21.95 -5.49
C LEU A 461 -14.83 23.06 -6.42
N ILE A 462 -13.97 23.94 -5.90
CA ILE A 462 -13.29 24.98 -6.68
C ILE A 462 -11.79 24.71 -6.62
N TYR A 463 -11.16 24.68 -7.79
CA TYR A 463 -9.71 24.50 -7.91
C TYR A 463 -9.09 25.82 -8.36
N VAL A 464 -8.10 26.31 -7.63
CA VAL A 464 -7.41 27.57 -7.92
C VAL A 464 -5.92 27.29 -8.03
N ASN A 465 -5.35 27.62 -9.19
CA ASN A 465 -3.91 27.53 -9.42
C ASN A 465 -3.41 28.94 -9.78
N ALA A 466 -2.37 29.39 -9.07
CA ALA A 466 -1.65 30.61 -9.41
C ALA A 466 -0.26 30.23 -9.94
N LYS A 467 0.10 30.76 -11.10
CA LYS A 467 1.42 30.59 -11.71
C LYS A 467 2.15 31.93 -11.72
N LYS A 468 3.42 31.93 -11.32
CA LYS A 468 4.31 33.09 -11.40
C LYS A 468 5.56 32.69 -12.16
N ASP A 469 5.93 33.51 -13.14
CA ASP A 469 7.21 33.37 -13.80
C ASP A 469 8.34 33.72 -12.82
N ILE A 470 9.25 32.77 -12.62
CA ILE A 470 10.42 32.89 -11.74
C ILE A 470 11.74 32.96 -12.52
N SER A 471 11.70 33.26 -13.82
CA SER A 471 12.89 33.39 -14.68
C SER A 471 13.88 34.47 -14.20
N PHE A 472 13.43 35.39 -13.34
CA PHE A 472 14.29 36.41 -12.71
C PHE A 472 15.22 35.83 -11.63
N LEU A 473 14.93 34.62 -11.12
CA LEU A 473 15.70 33.99 -10.06
C LEU A 473 17.00 33.39 -10.64
N PRO A 474 18.18 33.68 -10.04
CA PRO A 474 19.44 33.10 -10.49
C PRO A 474 19.44 31.57 -10.43
N GLU A 475 19.94 30.90 -11.48
CA GLU A 475 19.95 29.43 -11.62
C GLU A 475 20.55 28.70 -10.42
N ARG A 476 21.59 29.27 -9.78
CA ARG A 476 22.20 28.73 -8.56
C ARG A 476 21.20 28.47 -7.42
N LEU A 477 20.06 29.15 -7.43
CA LEU A 477 19.00 29.03 -6.43
C LEU A 477 17.95 27.96 -6.77
N TYR A 478 17.92 27.44 -8.00
CA TYR A 478 16.88 26.48 -8.43
C TYR A 478 16.90 25.19 -7.59
N LYS A 479 18.10 24.75 -7.18
CA LYS A 479 18.25 23.58 -6.29
C LYS A 479 17.61 23.74 -4.91
N TYR A 480 17.34 24.98 -4.47
CA TYR A 480 16.70 25.25 -3.18
C TYR A 480 15.18 25.44 -3.29
N LEU A 481 14.64 25.53 -4.50
CA LEU A 481 13.19 25.72 -4.72
C LEU A 481 12.34 24.59 -4.11
N PRO A 482 12.72 23.30 -4.20
CA PRO A 482 11.94 22.25 -3.53
C PRO A 482 11.86 22.45 -2.02
N ILE A 483 12.99 22.75 -1.36
CA ILE A 483 13.03 23.01 0.08
C ILE A 483 12.21 24.25 0.43
N PHE A 484 12.38 25.34 -0.33
CA PHE A 484 11.62 26.56 -0.14
C PHE A 484 10.10 26.31 -0.21
N ASN A 485 9.63 25.57 -1.21
CA ASN A 485 8.22 25.23 -1.37
C ASN A 485 7.68 24.42 -0.19
N THR A 486 8.44 23.43 0.29
CA THR A 486 8.06 22.63 1.47
C THR A 486 8.00 23.49 2.73
N CYS A 487 8.94 24.42 2.91
CA CYS A 487 8.95 25.32 4.07
C CYS A 487 7.71 26.21 4.17
N LEU A 488 7.15 26.64 3.03
CA LEU A 488 6.00 27.56 3.00
C LEU A 488 4.73 26.99 3.65
N THR A 489 4.55 25.68 3.63
CA THR A 489 3.37 25.03 4.21
C THR A 489 3.67 24.24 5.48
N ASN A 490 4.93 23.89 5.72
CA ASN A 490 5.30 22.94 6.78
C ASN A 490 6.19 23.53 7.87
N LEU A 491 6.90 24.65 7.64
CA LEU A 491 7.86 25.17 8.62
C LEU A 491 7.61 26.63 9.00
N ALA A 492 7.10 27.44 8.07
CA ALA A 492 6.85 28.85 8.30
C ALA A 492 5.38 29.08 8.67
N GLY A 493 5.15 29.62 9.87
CA GLY A 493 3.92 30.38 10.14
C GLY A 493 3.89 31.68 9.34
N THR A 494 2.82 32.45 9.49
CA THR A 494 2.78 33.84 9.03
C THR A 494 3.15 34.78 10.17
N GLU A 495 3.36 36.07 9.89
CA GLU A 495 3.57 37.09 10.92
C GLU A 495 2.45 37.11 11.99
N LEU A 496 1.24 36.65 11.63
CA LEU A 496 0.04 36.70 12.47
C LEU A 496 -0.42 35.32 12.96
N THR A 497 0.13 34.22 12.46
CA THR A 497 -0.41 32.88 12.73
C THR A 497 0.72 31.87 12.81
N PRO A 498 0.93 31.23 13.98
CA PRO A 498 1.89 30.14 14.13
C PRO A 498 1.60 28.98 13.17
N ILE A 499 2.63 28.20 12.82
CA ILE A 499 2.50 27.07 11.89
C ILE A 499 1.45 26.04 12.34
N THR A 500 1.38 25.80 13.65
CA THR A 500 0.44 24.89 14.30
C THR A 500 -1.03 25.27 14.04
N GLU A 501 -1.36 26.55 14.19
CA GLU A 501 -2.69 27.07 13.92
C GLU A 501 -2.97 27.18 12.41
N LEU A 502 -1.96 27.56 11.63
CA LEU A 502 -2.05 27.72 10.19
C LEU A 502 -2.43 26.40 9.50
N GLU A 503 -1.77 25.30 9.88
CA GLU A 503 -2.06 23.96 9.34
C GLU A 503 -3.53 23.58 9.56
N THR A 504 -4.02 23.76 10.78
CA THR A 504 -5.41 23.47 11.15
C THR A 504 -6.37 24.35 10.35
N LYS A 505 -6.08 25.64 10.21
CA LYS A 505 -6.91 26.60 9.47
C LYS A 505 -6.98 26.27 7.98
N ILE A 506 -5.86 25.87 7.38
CA ILE A 506 -5.81 25.40 5.98
C ILE A 506 -6.73 24.19 5.80
N GLN A 507 -6.66 23.21 6.71
CA GLN A 507 -7.48 22.00 6.66
C GLN A 507 -8.97 22.25 6.98
N GLN A 508 -9.30 23.28 7.76
CA GLN A 508 -10.70 23.66 8.02
C GLN A 508 -11.38 24.35 6.83
N LEU A 509 -10.62 25.10 6.03
CA LEU A 509 -11.18 25.98 5.01
C LEU A 509 -10.96 25.48 3.58
N THR A 510 -9.97 24.62 3.36
CA THR A 510 -9.52 24.21 2.02
C THR A 510 -9.18 22.73 1.98
N GLY A 511 -9.14 22.11 0.80
CA GLY A 511 -8.67 20.72 0.62
C GLY A 511 -7.15 20.56 0.63
N GLY A 512 -6.41 21.58 1.07
CA GLY A 512 -4.95 21.66 1.03
C GLY A 512 -4.44 22.75 0.10
N ILE A 513 -3.26 23.28 0.43
CA ILE A 513 -2.52 24.28 -0.35
C ILE A 513 -1.14 23.68 -0.61
N SER A 514 -0.65 23.77 -1.85
CA SER A 514 0.67 23.28 -2.22
C SER A 514 1.40 24.26 -3.14
N PHE A 515 2.72 24.26 -3.05
CA PHE A 515 3.61 25.05 -3.88
C PHE A 515 4.50 24.09 -4.68
N LEU A 516 4.56 24.31 -5.99
CA LEU A 516 5.29 23.46 -6.92
C LEU A 516 6.05 24.33 -7.91
N CYS A 517 7.26 23.91 -8.26
CA CYS A 517 8.01 24.49 -9.38
C CYS A 517 7.97 23.50 -10.54
N GLN A 518 7.67 24.00 -11.73
CA GLN A 518 7.62 23.21 -12.96
C GLN A 518 8.48 23.91 -14.01
N GLY A 519 9.33 23.15 -14.69
CA GLY A 519 9.95 23.60 -15.93
C GLY A 519 8.92 23.49 -17.04
N GLU A 520 8.70 24.58 -17.78
CA GLU A 520 7.93 24.53 -19.03
C GLU A 520 8.94 24.55 -20.18
N ASP A 521 9.03 23.45 -20.92
CA ASP A 521 9.69 23.45 -22.22
C ASP A 521 8.88 24.37 -23.13
N ARG A 522 9.44 25.54 -23.46
CA ARG A 522 8.83 26.38 -24.49
C ARG A 522 8.89 25.62 -25.81
N PRO A 523 7.77 25.36 -26.49
CA PRO A 523 7.83 24.82 -27.84
C PRO A 523 8.66 25.80 -28.70
N ILE A 524 9.69 25.25 -29.36
CA ILE A 524 10.59 25.97 -30.28
C ILE A 524 9.79 26.51 -31.47
#